data_AF-A0A2H0LTT9-F1
#
_entry.id   AF-A0A2H0LTT9-F1
#
_cell.length_a   1.000
_cell.length_b   1.000
_cell.length_c   1.000
_cell.angle_alpha   90.00
_cell.angle_beta   90.00
_cell.angle_gamma   90.00
#
_symmetry.space_group_name_H-M   'P 1'
#
loop_
_entity.id
_entity.type
_entity.pdbx_description
1 polymer ?
#
loop_
_entity_poly.entity_id
_entity_poly.type
_entity_poly.pdbx_seq_one_letter_code
_entity_poly.pdbx_strand_id
1 'polypeptide(L)'
;MGLKFDFNNMFDFNVQGHGVSREEVYEILPQARQAARHLKKIITEPGARVRLNLEWVKLPEQKEEDIAAIEKIARQITKQYENVLFLGIGGSYLGLKAAQDALCAPYYNEFESLRKKSPRIYFEGNNLDPDTLSVLLKNLNPKKTFVIVISKSGETTETKAALILVEAWLKKTVGVKYGRQILAITDPESGSLRKRVQAEQKKDALSFRALPLLKGVGGRFSEFNMGLMHLAIVG
;
A
#
# COMPACT_ATOMS: atom_id res chain seq x y z
N MET A 1 0.40 12.69 -22.13
CA MET A 1 -0.19 11.62 -22.97
C MET A 1 -1.20 10.89 -22.10
N GLY A 2 -2.45 10.75 -22.53
CA GLY A 2 -3.48 10.03 -21.77
C GLY A 2 -3.51 8.54 -22.06
N LEU A 3 -4.13 7.74 -21.19
CA LEU A 3 -4.45 6.34 -21.47
C LEU A 3 -5.38 6.27 -22.69
N LYS A 4 -5.03 5.42 -23.65
CA LYS A 4 -5.85 5.15 -24.84
C LYS A 4 -6.52 3.79 -24.66
N PHE A 5 -7.82 3.74 -24.90
CA PHE A 5 -8.59 2.51 -24.89
C PHE A 5 -8.89 2.11 -26.33
N ASP A 6 -8.58 0.86 -26.69
CA ASP A 6 -8.94 0.26 -27.98
C ASP A 6 -9.79 -0.98 -27.71
N PHE A 7 -11.07 -0.90 -28.10
CA PHE A 7 -12.05 -1.98 -27.94
C PHE A 7 -12.28 -2.75 -29.25
N ASN A 8 -11.52 -2.46 -30.32
CA ASN A 8 -11.77 -3.02 -31.65
C ASN A 8 -11.81 -4.55 -31.62
N ASN A 9 -10.89 -5.20 -30.94
CA ASN A 9 -10.82 -6.67 -30.87
C ASN A 9 -11.82 -7.31 -29.89
N MET A 10 -12.75 -6.54 -29.32
CA MET A 10 -13.89 -7.06 -28.57
C MET A 10 -15.15 -7.17 -29.44
N PHE A 11 -15.19 -6.49 -30.60
CA PHE A 11 -16.36 -6.47 -31.47
C PHE A 11 -16.38 -7.63 -32.46
N ASP A 12 -17.58 -8.17 -32.70
CA ASP A 12 -17.87 -9.30 -33.59
C ASP A 12 -17.27 -9.16 -35.00
N PHE A 13 -17.32 -7.97 -35.58
CA PHE A 13 -16.81 -7.68 -36.93
C PHE A 13 -15.28 -7.83 -37.05
N ASN A 14 -14.54 -7.81 -35.94
CA ASN A 14 -13.09 -8.04 -35.91
C ASN A 14 -12.69 -9.45 -35.45
N VAL A 15 -13.64 -10.23 -34.90
CA VAL A 15 -13.38 -11.59 -34.39
C VAL A 15 -14.32 -12.65 -34.98
N GLN A 16 -14.71 -12.48 -36.24
CA GLN A 16 -15.47 -13.45 -37.03
C GLN A 16 -16.78 -13.90 -36.38
N GLY A 17 -17.51 -12.98 -35.73
CA GLY A 17 -18.81 -13.27 -35.12
C GLY A 17 -18.78 -13.83 -33.68
N HIS A 18 -17.59 -14.00 -33.08
CA HIS A 18 -17.45 -14.45 -31.68
C HIS A 18 -17.34 -13.30 -30.67
N GLY A 19 -17.54 -12.07 -31.12
CA GLY A 19 -17.40 -10.85 -30.31
C GLY A 19 -18.75 -10.25 -29.95
N VAL A 20 -18.71 -9.09 -29.30
CA VAL A 20 -19.91 -8.32 -28.95
C VAL A 20 -20.35 -7.51 -30.16
N SER A 21 -21.63 -7.57 -30.52
CA SER A 21 -22.22 -6.74 -31.58
C SER A 21 -22.48 -5.31 -31.11
N ARG A 22 -22.69 -4.37 -32.04
CA ARG A 22 -23.06 -2.99 -31.67
C ARG A 22 -24.45 -2.94 -31.03
N GLU A 23 -25.34 -3.80 -31.49
CA GLU A 23 -26.71 -3.95 -31.03
C GLU A 23 -26.73 -4.36 -29.55
N GLU A 24 -25.96 -5.37 -29.14
CA GLU A 24 -25.82 -5.78 -27.73
C GLU A 24 -25.29 -4.64 -26.84
N VAL A 25 -24.34 -3.85 -27.34
CA VAL A 25 -23.86 -2.66 -26.62
C VAL A 25 -24.99 -1.63 -26.45
N TYR A 26 -25.79 -1.39 -27.49
CA TYR A 26 -26.92 -0.46 -27.41
C TYR A 26 -28.04 -0.95 -26.48
N GLU A 27 -28.27 -2.26 -26.40
CA GLU A 27 -29.24 -2.86 -25.48
C GLU A 27 -28.88 -2.62 -24.00
N ILE A 28 -27.60 -2.74 -23.63
CA ILE A 28 -27.16 -2.49 -22.25
C ILE A 28 -26.93 -1.01 -21.92
N LEU A 29 -26.82 -0.15 -22.94
CA LEU A 29 -26.46 1.25 -22.79
C LEU A 29 -27.40 2.03 -21.84
N PRO A 30 -28.74 1.83 -21.82
CA PRO A 30 -29.62 2.47 -20.85
C PRO A 30 -29.26 2.12 -19.40
N GLN A 31 -29.00 0.83 -19.11
CA GLN A 31 -28.62 0.36 -17.78
C GLN A 31 -27.24 0.90 -17.37
N ALA A 32 -26.27 0.86 -18.28
CA ALA A 32 -24.93 1.44 -18.04
C ALA A 32 -25.00 2.94 -17.71
N ARG A 33 -25.81 3.71 -18.45
CA ARG A 33 -26.05 5.13 -18.17
C ARG A 33 -26.76 5.34 -16.82
N GLN A 34 -27.70 4.48 -16.46
CA GLN A 34 -28.35 4.54 -15.14
C GLN A 34 -27.35 4.28 -14.02
N ALA A 35 -26.51 3.24 -14.13
CA ALA A 35 -25.46 2.92 -13.17
C ALA A 35 -24.46 4.08 -13.04
N ALA A 36 -24.03 4.67 -14.16
CA ALA A 36 -23.12 5.82 -14.15
C ALA A 36 -23.73 7.05 -13.44
N ARG A 37 -25.01 7.38 -13.71
CA ARG A 37 -25.71 8.46 -13.01
C ARG A 37 -25.84 8.18 -11.51
N HIS A 38 -26.18 6.95 -11.15
CA HIS A 38 -26.31 6.54 -9.75
C HIS A 38 -24.98 6.66 -9.01
N LEU A 39 -23.89 6.13 -9.59
CA LEU A 39 -22.55 6.27 -9.04
C LEU A 39 -22.14 7.74 -8.90
N LYS A 40 -22.39 8.56 -9.93
CA LYS A 40 -22.09 10.01 -9.90
C LYS A 40 -22.80 10.72 -8.74
N LYS A 41 -24.05 10.34 -8.44
CA LYS A 41 -24.78 10.87 -7.28
C LYS A 41 -24.13 10.41 -5.97
N ILE A 42 -23.86 9.12 -5.81
CA ILE A 42 -23.26 8.58 -4.58
C ILE A 42 -21.90 9.22 -4.29
N ILE A 43 -21.04 9.38 -5.30
CA ILE A 43 -19.69 9.93 -5.08
C ILE A 43 -19.71 11.41 -4.67
N THR A 44 -20.83 12.13 -4.86
CA THR A 44 -20.96 13.51 -4.38
C THR A 44 -21.40 13.60 -2.92
N GLU A 45 -21.86 12.50 -2.30
CA GLU A 45 -22.37 12.46 -0.93
C GLU A 45 -21.33 11.84 0.03
N PRO A 46 -20.61 12.62 0.87
CA PRO A 46 -19.51 12.08 1.69
C PRO A 46 -19.91 10.95 2.62
N GLY A 47 -21.06 11.06 3.29
CA GLY A 47 -21.56 10.01 4.18
C GLY A 47 -21.85 8.70 3.44
N ALA A 48 -22.41 8.78 2.23
CA ALA A 48 -22.67 7.61 1.39
C ALA A 48 -21.35 6.97 0.92
N ARG A 49 -20.38 7.77 0.48
CA ARG A 49 -19.07 7.28 0.06
C ARG A 49 -18.37 6.50 1.16
N VAL A 50 -18.26 7.09 2.35
CA VAL A 50 -17.57 6.44 3.47
C VAL A 50 -18.26 5.14 3.86
N ARG A 51 -19.60 5.15 3.97
CA ARG A 51 -20.39 3.97 4.32
C ARG A 51 -20.25 2.83 3.30
N LEU A 52 -20.16 3.17 2.01
CA LEU A 52 -20.08 2.20 0.91
C LEU A 52 -18.64 1.83 0.51
N ASN A 53 -17.64 2.33 1.24
CA ASN A 53 -16.22 2.18 0.92
C ASN A 53 -15.82 2.72 -0.47
N LEU A 54 -16.39 3.86 -0.86
CA LEU A 54 -16.12 4.54 -2.14
C LEU A 54 -15.25 5.79 -1.98
N GLU A 55 -14.63 6.00 -0.82
CA GLU A 55 -13.78 7.19 -0.59
C GLU A 55 -12.50 7.17 -1.44
N TRP A 56 -12.15 6.01 -2.01
CA TRP A 56 -11.01 5.88 -2.92
C TRP A 56 -11.07 6.83 -4.13
N VAL A 57 -12.27 7.25 -4.55
CA VAL A 57 -12.46 8.22 -5.64
C VAL A 57 -11.87 9.60 -5.34
N LYS A 58 -11.62 9.90 -4.05
CA LYS A 58 -11.06 11.17 -3.59
C LYS A 58 -9.56 11.11 -3.29
N LEU A 59 -8.93 9.94 -3.37
CA LEU A 59 -7.49 9.81 -3.15
C LEU A 59 -6.62 10.66 -4.09
N PRO A 60 -6.97 10.85 -5.38
CA PRO A 60 -6.22 11.75 -6.24
C PRO A 60 -6.28 13.24 -5.83
N GLU A 61 -7.25 13.62 -5.00
CA GLU A 61 -7.50 15.00 -4.53
C GLU A 61 -6.99 15.23 -3.10
N GLN A 62 -6.03 14.44 -2.61
CA GLN A 62 -5.45 14.62 -1.29
C GLN A 62 -4.69 15.95 -1.18
N LYS A 63 -4.68 16.52 0.03
CA LYS A 63 -4.08 17.83 0.29
C LYS A 63 -2.56 17.77 0.10
N GLU A 64 -1.99 18.83 -0.46
CA GLU A 64 -0.54 18.92 -0.69
C GLU A 64 0.25 18.78 0.61
N GLU A 65 -0.27 19.25 1.75
CA GLU A 65 0.40 19.13 3.04
C GLU A 65 0.51 17.67 3.51
N ASP A 66 -0.51 16.85 3.24
CA ASP A 66 -0.52 15.42 3.59
C ASP A 66 0.52 14.67 2.74
N ILE A 67 0.60 14.99 1.44
CA ILE A 67 1.61 14.44 0.53
C ILE A 67 3.02 14.87 0.98
N ALA A 68 3.23 16.17 1.25
CA ALA A 68 4.51 16.69 1.71
C ALA A 68 4.97 16.07 3.03
N ALA A 69 4.04 15.73 3.93
CA ALA A 69 4.34 15.00 5.17
C ALA A 69 4.84 13.58 4.90
N ILE A 70 4.21 12.85 3.97
CA ILE A 70 4.65 11.51 3.53
C ILE A 70 6.05 11.58 2.92
N GLU A 71 6.28 12.51 1.99
CA GLU A 71 7.59 12.68 1.37
C GLU A 71 8.67 13.03 2.39
N LYS A 72 8.36 13.86 3.38
CA LYS A 72 9.30 14.21 4.46
C LYS A 72 9.72 12.97 5.23
N ILE A 73 8.78 12.08 5.55
CA ILE A 73 9.08 10.81 6.21
C ILE A 73 9.92 9.91 5.29
N ALA A 74 9.56 9.78 4.03
CA ALA A 74 10.31 8.99 3.04
C ALA A 74 11.76 9.48 2.90
N ARG A 75 11.98 10.80 2.82
CA ARG A 75 13.33 11.41 2.82
C ARG A 75 14.13 11.11 4.09
N GLN A 76 13.49 10.99 5.24
CA GLN A 76 14.17 10.59 6.48
C GLN A 76 14.57 9.11 6.43
N ILE A 77 13.70 8.25 5.90
CA ILE A 77 13.95 6.81 5.77
C ILE A 77 15.11 6.57 4.79
N THR A 78 15.02 7.12 3.58
CA THR A 78 16.03 6.95 2.51
C THR A 78 17.42 7.44 2.91
N LYS A 79 17.52 8.47 3.76
CA LYS A 79 18.81 8.97 4.28
C LYS A 79 19.47 8.07 5.33
N GLN A 80 18.69 7.26 6.05
CA GLN A 80 19.17 6.53 7.23
C GLN A 80 19.27 5.02 7.03
N TYR A 81 18.45 4.46 6.13
CA TYR A 81 18.28 3.02 5.99
C TYR A 81 18.64 2.55 4.59
N GLU A 82 19.24 1.37 4.52
CA GLU A 82 19.64 0.71 3.26
C GLU A 82 18.53 -0.21 2.74
N ASN A 83 17.62 -0.64 3.63
CA ASN A 83 16.53 -1.57 3.34
C ASN A 83 15.22 -1.04 3.93
N VAL A 84 14.13 -1.26 3.21
CA VAL A 84 12.76 -1.07 3.70
C VAL A 84 11.99 -2.37 3.53
N LEU A 85 11.46 -2.88 4.63
CA LEU A 85 10.63 -4.07 4.70
C LEU A 85 9.18 -3.68 4.91
N PHE A 86 8.34 -3.89 3.89
CA PHE A 86 6.90 -3.76 3.97
C PHE A 86 6.28 -5.07 4.47
N LEU A 87 5.41 -4.96 5.47
CA LEU A 87 4.63 -6.07 5.99
C LEU A 87 3.14 -5.85 5.67
N GLY A 88 2.54 -6.75 4.92
CA GLY A 88 1.13 -6.65 4.53
C GLY A 88 0.70 -7.78 3.59
N ILE A 89 -0.61 -7.98 3.44
CA ILE A 89 -1.20 -8.94 2.51
C ILE A 89 -2.37 -8.34 1.73
N GLY A 90 -2.70 -8.93 0.59
CA GLY A 90 -3.85 -8.56 -0.21
C GLY A 90 -3.74 -7.12 -0.70
N GLY A 91 -4.71 -6.27 -0.34
CA GLY A 91 -4.67 -4.85 -0.65
C GLY A 91 -3.38 -4.17 -0.16
N SER A 92 -2.96 -4.48 1.06
CA SER A 92 -1.77 -3.92 1.72
C SER A 92 -0.43 -4.40 1.18
N TYR A 93 -0.45 -5.15 0.06
CA TYR A 93 0.72 -5.74 -0.59
C TYR A 93 0.67 -5.53 -2.11
N LEU A 94 -0.42 -5.96 -2.77
CA LEU A 94 -0.47 -6.07 -4.23
C LEU A 94 -0.33 -4.73 -4.95
N GLY A 95 -0.90 -3.65 -4.42
CA GLY A 95 -0.77 -2.33 -5.02
C GLY A 95 0.69 -1.85 -5.03
N LEU A 96 1.36 -1.96 -3.87
CA LEU A 96 2.76 -1.59 -3.72
C LEU A 96 3.67 -2.45 -4.60
N LYS A 97 3.40 -3.76 -4.66
CA LYS A 97 4.17 -4.69 -5.50
C LYS A 97 3.97 -4.41 -6.99
N ALA A 98 2.74 -4.12 -7.41
CA ALA A 98 2.45 -3.73 -8.80
C ALA A 98 3.15 -2.41 -9.16
N ALA A 99 3.13 -1.42 -8.27
CA ALA A 99 3.84 -0.16 -8.46
C ALA A 99 5.37 -0.37 -8.51
N GLN A 100 5.93 -1.18 -7.61
CA GLN A 100 7.34 -1.56 -7.63
C GLN A 100 7.72 -2.16 -8.98
N ASP A 101 6.97 -3.15 -9.45
CA ASP A 101 7.32 -3.88 -10.67
C ASP A 101 7.10 -3.08 -11.95
N ALA A 102 6.11 -2.19 -11.95
CA ALA A 102 5.78 -1.36 -13.11
C ALA A 102 6.67 -0.10 -13.24
N LEU A 103 7.09 0.48 -12.12
CA LEU A 103 7.77 1.78 -12.10
C LEU A 103 9.27 1.69 -11.83
N CYS A 104 9.74 0.65 -11.13
CA CYS A 104 11.16 0.47 -10.87
C CYS A 104 11.81 -0.39 -11.96
N ALA A 105 13.13 -0.22 -12.14
CA ALA A 105 13.87 -1.06 -13.07
C ALA A 105 13.88 -2.53 -12.61
N PRO A 106 13.87 -3.51 -13.54
CA PRO A 106 14.15 -4.91 -13.21
C PRO A 106 15.47 -5.03 -12.44
N TYR A 107 15.53 -5.97 -11.50
CA TYR A 107 16.68 -6.15 -10.60
C TYR A 107 17.00 -4.90 -9.74
N TYR A 108 15.95 -4.16 -9.35
CA TYR A 108 16.07 -2.96 -8.53
C TYR A 108 16.90 -3.17 -7.25
N ASN A 109 16.81 -4.33 -6.60
CA ASN A 109 17.49 -4.56 -5.32
C ASN A 109 18.97 -4.94 -5.50
N GLU A 110 19.34 -5.45 -6.67
CA GLU A 110 20.62 -6.05 -6.99
C GLU A 110 21.66 -4.98 -7.35
N PHE A 111 21.23 -3.93 -8.05
CA PHE A 111 22.14 -2.89 -8.57
C PHE A 111 21.84 -1.53 -7.95
N GLU A 112 22.82 -0.98 -7.22
CA GLU A 112 22.71 0.35 -6.61
C GLU A 112 22.46 1.47 -7.63
N SER A 113 23.04 1.35 -8.83
CA SER A 113 22.87 2.32 -9.92
C SER A 113 21.40 2.49 -10.35
N LEU A 114 20.57 1.47 -10.18
CA LEU A 114 19.14 1.50 -10.52
C LEU A 114 18.28 2.17 -9.45
N ARG A 115 18.79 2.32 -8.22
CA ARG A 115 18.01 2.81 -7.07
C ARG A 115 18.11 4.31 -6.85
N LYS A 116 18.99 5.04 -7.54
CA LYS A 116 19.19 6.50 -7.33
C LYS A 116 19.38 6.89 -5.84
N LYS A 117 20.09 6.05 -5.07
CA LYS A 117 20.30 6.16 -3.60
C LYS A 117 19.09 5.80 -2.72
N SER A 118 18.02 5.26 -3.30
CA SER A 118 16.89 4.71 -2.56
C SER A 118 17.24 3.33 -1.95
N PRO A 119 16.58 2.94 -0.86
CA PRO A 119 16.82 1.64 -0.21
C PRO A 119 16.34 0.48 -1.08
N ARG A 120 16.84 -0.71 -0.77
CA ARG A 120 16.26 -1.97 -1.26
C ARG A 120 14.87 -2.15 -0.66
N ILE A 121 13.92 -2.63 -1.47
CA ILE A 121 12.53 -2.82 -1.06
C ILE A 121 12.21 -4.31 -0.96
N TYR A 122 11.63 -4.72 0.16
CA TYR A 122 11.19 -6.08 0.40
C TYR A 122 9.74 -6.08 0.87
N PHE A 123 9.01 -7.14 0.53
CA PHE A 123 7.62 -7.34 0.91
C PHE A 123 7.47 -8.72 1.55
N GLU A 124 6.95 -8.76 2.77
CA GLU A 124 6.68 -9.99 3.52
C GLU A 124 5.37 -9.86 4.31
N GLY A 125 5.01 -10.88 5.08
CA GLY A 125 3.75 -10.89 5.85
C GLY A 125 2.51 -11.01 4.98
N ASN A 126 2.69 -11.49 3.74
CA ASN A 126 1.67 -11.83 2.75
C ASN A 126 1.37 -13.34 2.67
N ASN A 127 1.99 -14.14 3.52
CA ASN A 127 1.76 -15.58 3.70
C ASN A 127 2.26 -16.01 5.10
N LEU A 128 2.14 -17.30 5.43
CA LEU A 128 2.66 -17.90 6.66
C LEU A 128 3.87 -18.82 6.43
N ASP A 129 4.48 -18.75 5.25
CA ASP A 129 5.69 -19.48 4.93
C ASP A 129 6.86 -18.90 5.73
N PRO A 130 7.52 -19.67 6.61
CA PRO A 130 8.64 -19.17 7.38
C PRO A 130 9.89 -18.95 6.52
N ASP A 131 10.01 -19.57 5.34
CA ASP A 131 11.26 -19.63 4.59
C ASP A 131 11.65 -18.26 4.04
N THR A 132 10.72 -17.55 3.40
CA THR A 132 11.00 -16.24 2.76
C THR A 132 11.46 -15.22 3.80
N LEU A 133 10.67 -15.05 4.86
CA LEU A 133 10.99 -14.12 5.94
C LEU A 133 12.26 -14.54 6.69
N SER A 134 12.46 -15.84 6.97
CA SER A 134 13.66 -16.33 7.66
C SER A 134 14.94 -16.06 6.86
N VAL A 135 14.92 -16.34 5.56
CA VAL A 135 16.04 -16.03 4.66
C VAL A 135 16.29 -14.53 4.65
N LEU A 136 15.24 -13.71 4.54
CA LEU A 136 15.39 -12.26 4.52
C LEU A 136 16.02 -11.73 5.81
N LEU A 137 15.49 -12.10 6.98
CA LEU A 137 15.97 -11.58 8.27
C LEU A 137 17.40 -12.07 8.62
N LYS A 138 17.84 -13.20 8.08
CA LYS A 138 19.23 -13.67 8.21
C LYS A 138 20.22 -12.83 7.40
N ASN A 139 19.77 -12.24 6.28
CA ASN A 139 20.63 -11.52 5.33
C ASN A 139 20.55 -10.00 5.46
N LEU A 140 19.51 -9.46 6.10
CA LEU A 140 19.40 -8.02 6.35
C LEU A 140 20.13 -7.61 7.64
N ASN A 141 20.70 -6.40 7.64
CA ASN A 141 21.21 -5.78 8.85
C ASN A 141 20.05 -5.06 9.58
N PRO A 142 19.69 -5.46 10.82
CA PRO A 142 18.60 -4.85 11.57
C PRO A 142 18.79 -3.34 11.79
N LYS A 143 20.03 -2.87 12.01
CA LYS A 143 20.33 -1.45 12.25
C LYS A 143 20.20 -0.59 10.98
N LYS A 144 20.13 -1.22 9.80
CA LYS A 144 20.03 -0.57 8.48
C LYS A 144 18.70 -0.86 7.78
N THR A 145 17.73 -1.41 8.50
CA THR A 145 16.42 -1.80 7.96
C THR A 145 15.29 -1.03 8.64
N PHE A 146 14.48 -0.36 7.84
CA PHE A 146 13.23 0.27 8.29
C PHE A 146 12.04 -0.64 7.96
N VAL A 147 11.04 -0.67 8.84
CA VAL A 147 9.88 -1.55 8.70
C VAL A 147 8.62 -0.72 8.56
N ILE A 148 7.81 -1.03 7.55
CA ILE A 148 6.50 -0.43 7.33
C ILE A 148 5.46 -1.53 7.44
N VAL A 149 4.64 -1.51 8.48
CA VAL A 149 3.56 -2.47 8.67
C VAL A 149 2.22 -1.86 8.27
N ILE A 150 1.50 -2.54 7.38
CA ILE A 150 0.24 -2.06 6.81
C ILE A 150 -0.86 -3.08 7.12
N SER A 151 -1.81 -2.70 7.98
CA SER A 151 -3.01 -3.50 8.24
C SER A 151 -4.12 -2.59 8.78
N LYS A 152 -5.32 -2.69 8.20
CA LYS A 152 -6.48 -1.89 8.63
C LYS A 152 -6.97 -2.28 10.02
N SER A 153 -7.19 -3.58 10.25
CA SER A 153 -7.66 -4.10 11.54
C SER A 153 -6.52 -4.34 12.53
N GLY A 154 -5.30 -4.59 12.04
CA GLY A 154 -4.20 -5.13 12.84
C GLY A 154 -4.35 -6.61 13.19
N GLU A 155 -5.44 -7.26 12.79
CA GLU A 155 -5.74 -8.67 13.09
C GLU A 155 -5.41 -9.62 11.95
N THR A 156 -4.88 -9.11 10.84
CA THR A 156 -4.45 -9.94 9.71
C THR A 156 -3.34 -10.89 10.16
N THR A 157 -3.63 -12.19 10.17
CA THR A 157 -2.81 -13.23 10.80
C THR A 157 -1.38 -13.23 10.27
N GLU A 158 -1.22 -13.19 8.95
CA GLU A 158 0.07 -13.23 8.25
C GLU A 158 0.93 -12.03 8.64
N THR A 159 0.36 -10.83 8.53
CA THR A 159 1.05 -9.57 8.82
C THR A 159 1.38 -9.46 10.32
N LYS A 160 0.48 -9.90 11.20
CA LYS A 160 0.68 -9.90 12.65
C LYS A 160 1.79 -10.87 13.07
N ALA A 161 1.80 -12.07 12.51
CA ALA A 161 2.86 -13.05 12.75
C ALA A 161 4.22 -12.53 12.28
N ALA A 162 4.30 -11.97 11.07
CA ALA A 162 5.52 -11.35 10.55
C ALA A 162 5.99 -10.19 11.44
N LEU A 163 5.09 -9.31 11.89
CA LEU A 163 5.44 -8.19 12.76
C LEU A 163 6.05 -8.69 14.08
N ILE A 164 5.50 -9.73 14.71
CA ILE A 164 6.04 -10.28 15.96
C ILE A 164 7.49 -10.76 15.76
N LEU A 165 7.76 -11.49 14.68
CA LEU A 165 9.10 -12.00 14.36
C LEU A 165 10.07 -10.86 14.05
N VAL A 166 9.66 -9.88 13.25
CA VAL A 166 10.46 -8.71 12.89
C VAL A 166 10.76 -7.84 14.11
N GLU A 167 9.78 -7.64 15.01
CA GLU A 167 10.00 -6.93 16.27
C GLU A 167 11.05 -7.64 17.15
N ALA A 168 10.98 -8.97 17.28
CA ALA A 168 11.97 -9.73 18.03
C ALA A 168 13.37 -9.61 17.42
N TRP A 169 13.46 -9.69 16.08
CA TRP A 169 14.69 -9.50 15.32
C TRP A 169 15.30 -8.10 15.51
N LEU A 170 14.48 -7.05 15.43
CA LEU A 170 14.93 -5.68 15.69
C LEU A 170 15.35 -5.50 17.16
N LYS A 171 14.58 -5.99 18.13
CA LYS A 171 14.89 -5.87 19.57
C LYS A 171 16.24 -6.50 19.91
N LYS A 172 16.56 -7.64 19.33
CA LYS A 172 17.84 -8.34 19.55
C LYS A 172 19.06 -7.48 19.21
N THR A 173 18.95 -6.57 18.25
CA THR A 173 20.12 -5.85 17.69
C THR A 173 20.06 -4.32 17.87
N VAL A 174 18.86 -3.73 17.73
CA VAL A 174 18.59 -2.29 17.92
C VAL A 174 18.28 -1.97 19.38
N GLY A 175 17.80 -2.96 20.14
CA GLY A 175 17.49 -2.82 21.57
C GLY A 175 16.18 -2.07 21.83
N VAL A 176 16.13 -1.35 22.96
CA VAL A 176 14.91 -0.72 23.47
C VAL A 176 14.29 0.31 22.53
N LYS A 177 15.06 0.86 21.59
CA LYS A 177 14.61 1.86 20.60
C LYS A 177 14.13 1.24 19.28
N TYR A 178 13.96 -0.09 19.19
CA TYR A 178 13.57 -0.81 17.97
C TYR A 178 12.38 -0.16 17.24
N GLY A 179 11.36 0.27 17.98
CA GLY A 179 10.14 0.81 17.38
C GLY A 179 10.32 2.16 16.68
N ARG A 180 11.44 2.87 16.88
CA ARG A 180 11.79 4.06 16.08
C ARG A 180 12.06 3.72 14.60
N GLN A 181 12.32 2.45 14.30
CA GLN A 181 12.49 1.93 12.94
C GLN A 181 11.20 1.33 12.36
N ILE A 182 10.05 1.56 13.01
CA ILE A 182 8.75 1.03 12.58
C ILE A 182 7.81 2.18 12.27
N LEU A 183 7.15 2.09 11.11
CA LEU A 183 6.01 2.90 10.74
C LEU A 183 4.79 2.01 10.52
N ALA A 184 3.66 2.37 11.13
CA ALA A 184 2.40 1.68 10.97
C ALA A 184 1.43 2.47 10.09
N ILE A 185 0.87 1.83 9.07
CA ILE A 185 -0.23 2.36 8.27
C ILE A 185 -1.49 1.56 8.64
N THR A 186 -2.35 2.16 9.45
CA THR A 186 -3.47 1.48 10.12
C THR A 186 -4.65 2.43 10.33
N ASP A 187 -5.82 1.88 10.66
CA ASP A 187 -6.97 2.70 11.08
C ASP A 187 -6.56 3.71 12.18
N PRO A 188 -7.01 4.97 12.12
CA PRO A 188 -6.58 6.02 13.05
C PRO A 188 -7.09 5.83 14.48
N GLU A 189 -8.20 5.11 14.67
CA GLU A 189 -8.93 5.08 15.94
C GLU A 189 -9.01 3.68 16.55
N SER A 190 -9.07 2.64 15.71
CA SER A 190 -9.45 1.28 16.08
C SER A 190 -8.45 0.23 15.59
N GLY A 191 -8.64 -1.02 16.05
CA GLY A 191 -7.78 -2.15 15.69
C GLY A 191 -6.60 -2.37 16.63
N SER A 192 -6.08 -3.59 16.65
CA SER A 192 -4.97 -3.95 17.55
C SER A 192 -3.66 -3.30 17.16
N LEU A 193 -3.40 -3.08 15.87
CA LEU A 193 -2.19 -2.36 15.43
C LEU A 193 -2.22 -0.91 15.91
N ARG A 194 -3.38 -0.22 15.89
CA ARG A 194 -3.53 1.10 16.49
C ARG A 194 -3.29 1.08 18.00
N LYS A 195 -3.88 0.13 18.73
CA LYS A 195 -3.64 -0.05 20.17
C LYS A 195 -2.15 -0.31 20.47
N ARG A 196 -1.49 -1.10 19.61
CA ARG A 196 -0.05 -1.39 19.70
C ARG A 196 0.79 -0.13 19.51
N VAL A 197 0.51 0.66 18.48
CA VAL A 197 1.16 1.97 18.24
C VAL A 197 1.04 2.84 19.49
N GLN A 198 -0.17 3.02 20.03
CA GLN A 198 -0.40 3.83 21.22
C GLN A 198 0.38 3.31 22.44
N ALA A 199 0.41 1.98 22.65
CA ALA A 199 1.13 1.38 23.76
C ALA A 199 2.64 1.59 23.68
N GLU A 200 3.24 1.51 22.49
CA GLU A 200 4.67 1.74 22.30
C GLU A 200 5.04 3.24 22.34
N GLN A 201 4.17 4.12 21.83
CA GLN A 201 4.35 5.57 21.92
C GLN A 201 4.31 6.10 23.35
N LYS A 202 3.56 5.46 24.25
CA LYS A 202 3.59 5.76 25.70
C LYS A 202 4.96 5.49 26.32
N LYS A 203 5.72 4.55 25.79
CA LYS A 203 7.07 4.20 26.27
C LYS A 203 8.15 5.08 25.62
N ASP A 204 7.99 5.38 24.34
CA ASP A 204 8.87 6.25 23.56
C ASP A 204 8.06 6.95 22.48
N ALA A 205 7.86 8.26 22.60
CA ALA A 205 7.01 9.04 21.70
C ALA A 205 7.48 9.01 20.22
N LEU A 206 8.73 8.64 19.95
CA LEU A 206 9.28 8.48 18.60
C LEU A 206 9.11 7.06 18.03
N SER A 207 8.64 6.13 18.84
CA SER A 207 8.38 4.74 18.48
C SER A 207 7.08 4.61 17.67
N PHE A 208 7.05 3.67 16.72
CA PHE A 208 5.87 3.38 15.90
C PHE A 208 5.25 4.66 15.31
N ARG A 209 5.97 5.30 14.38
CA ARG A 209 5.37 6.40 13.60
C ARG A 209 4.11 5.88 12.93
N ALA A 210 3.10 6.71 12.74
CA ALA A 210 1.83 6.22 12.20
C ALA A 210 1.28 7.14 11.12
N LEU A 211 0.76 6.52 10.05
CA LEU A 211 -0.05 7.17 9.03
C LEU A 211 -1.46 6.55 9.02
N PRO A 212 -2.50 7.36 8.75
CA PRO A 212 -3.87 6.87 8.76
C PRO A 212 -4.21 6.12 7.47
N LEU A 213 -4.88 4.98 7.61
CA LEU A 213 -5.73 4.47 6.53
C LEU A 213 -7.05 5.24 6.54
N LEU A 214 -7.38 5.90 5.43
CA LEU A 214 -8.58 6.74 5.36
C LEU A 214 -9.86 5.89 5.50
N LYS A 215 -10.81 6.39 6.32
CA LYS A 215 -12.13 5.77 6.47
C LYS A 215 -12.84 5.74 5.12
N GLY A 216 -13.58 4.67 4.85
CA GLY A 216 -14.26 4.48 3.56
C GLY A 216 -13.33 4.12 2.40
N VAL A 217 -12.05 3.86 2.65
CA VAL A 217 -11.16 3.26 1.66
C VAL A 217 -11.03 1.76 1.96
N GLY A 218 -11.37 0.94 0.97
CA GLY A 218 -11.15 -0.51 1.01
C GLY A 218 -9.70 -0.85 0.66
N GLY A 219 -9.14 -1.91 1.25
CA GLY A 219 -7.72 -2.23 1.13
C GLY A 219 -7.22 -2.42 -0.31
N ARG A 220 -8.03 -2.97 -1.23
CA ARG A 220 -7.62 -3.10 -2.65
C ARG A 220 -7.68 -1.80 -3.46
N PHE A 221 -8.23 -0.74 -2.88
CA PHE A 221 -8.38 0.58 -3.50
C PHE A 221 -7.55 1.67 -2.80
N SER A 222 -6.65 1.30 -1.89
CA SER A 222 -5.87 2.24 -1.07
C SER A 222 -4.47 2.51 -1.61
N GLU A 223 -4.16 2.22 -2.88
CA GLU A 223 -2.81 2.44 -3.43
C GLU A 223 -2.37 3.89 -3.29
N PHE A 224 -3.23 4.83 -3.67
CA PHE A 224 -3.01 6.26 -3.43
C PHE A 224 -3.26 6.70 -1.97
N ASN A 225 -3.17 5.80 -1.00
CA ASN A 225 -3.15 6.14 0.42
C ASN A 225 -2.01 5.41 1.13
N MET A 226 -2.04 4.08 1.19
CA MET A 226 -1.00 3.27 1.83
C MET A 226 0.24 3.09 0.94
N GLY A 227 0.07 3.09 -0.38
CA GLY A 227 1.15 2.93 -1.36
C GLY A 227 1.96 4.20 -1.58
N LEU A 228 1.43 5.37 -1.21
CA LEU A 228 2.15 6.65 -1.31
C LEU A 228 3.48 6.65 -0.55
N MET A 229 3.58 5.95 0.59
CA MET A 229 4.84 5.83 1.30
C MET A 229 5.87 5.02 0.51
N HIS A 230 5.44 3.95 -0.17
CA HIS A 230 6.31 3.18 -1.05
C HIS A 230 6.79 4.02 -2.23
N LEU A 231 5.86 4.67 -2.95
CA LEU A 231 6.19 5.55 -4.08
C LEU A 231 7.16 6.67 -3.67
N ALA A 232 6.93 7.31 -2.53
CA ALA A 232 7.80 8.37 -2.04
C ALA A 232 9.21 7.87 -1.64
N ILE A 233 9.35 6.59 -1.27
CA ILE A 233 10.65 5.99 -0.92
C ILE A 233 11.44 5.61 -2.17
N VAL A 234 10.78 5.09 -3.21
CA VAL A 234 11.48 4.63 -4.42
C VAL A 234 11.81 5.77 -5.39
N GLY A 235 11.09 6.89 -5.31
CA GLY A 235 11.32 8.09 -6.13
C GLY A 235 10.82 7.94 -7.56
#